data_AF-A0ABD4KXN5-F1
#
_entry.id   AF-A0ABD4KXN5-F1
#
_cell.length_a   1.000
_cell.length_b   1.000
_cell.length_c   1.000
_cell.angle_alpha   90.00
_cell.angle_beta   90.00
_cell.angle_gamma   90.00
#
_symmetry.space_group_name_H-M   'P 1'
#
loop_
_entity.id
_entity.type
_entity.pdbx_description
1 polymer ?
#
loop_
_entity_poly.entity_id
_entity_poly.type
_entity_poly.pdbx_seq_one_letter_code
_entity_poly.pdbx_strand_id
1 'polypeptide(L)'
;TFKHLFSSWFLLHRIFPASLLKEIEQAIAEGEKKHTGELRFAIEARLSLADLLSGTTSRSRAEQVFTEQRIWDTEHNNGILIYLLLAERCVEVVVDRGMANYVEQAQWDTICLRMYECFAQGLWRQGSIEVINQANS
;
A
#
# COMPACT_ATOMS: atom_id res chain seq x y z
N THR A 1 22.99 17.46 3.77
CA THR A 1 22.35 16.21 3.31
C THR A 1 20.88 16.05 3.76
N PHE A 2 20.18 17.12 4.19
CA PHE A 2 18.73 17.10 4.51
C PHE A 2 17.79 17.32 3.32
N LYS A 3 18.31 17.72 2.14
CA LYS A 3 17.49 18.06 0.95
C LYS A 3 16.61 16.91 0.45
N HIS A 4 17.00 15.66 0.70
CA HIS A 4 16.28 14.48 0.20
C HIS A 4 15.06 14.06 1.04
N LEU A 5 15.02 14.38 2.35
CA LEU A 5 13.85 14.06 3.18
C LEU A 5 12.69 15.01 2.89
N PHE A 6 12.98 16.29 2.71
CA PHE A 6 11.99 17.29 2.32
C PHE A 6 11.44 17.02 0.93
N SER A 7 12.29 16.72 -0.07
CA SER A 7 11.80 16.41 -1.42
C SER A 7 10.84 15.22 -1.43
N SER A 8 11.09 14.21 -0.61
CA SER A 8 10.22 13.05 -0.45
C SER A 8 8.85 13.42 0.14
N TRP A 9 8.81 14.30 1.14
CA TRP A 9 7.55 14.82 1.72
C TRP A 9 6.77 15.71 0.73
N PHE A 10 7.45 16.60 0.02
CA PHE A 10 6.81 17.43 -1.01
C PHE A 10 6.34 16.60 -2.21
N LEU A 11 7.09 15.55 -2.59
CA LEU A 11 6.70 14.63 -3.65
C LEU A 11 5.45 13.86 -3.26
N LEU A 12 5.36 13.37 -2.03
CA LEU A 12 4.17 12.71 -1.50
C LEU A 12 2.95 13.63 -1.62
N HIS A 13 3.01 14.86 -1.10
CA HIS A 13 1.87 15.78 -1.18
C HIS A 13 1.48 16.22 -2.59
N ARG A 14 2.43 16.20 -3.54
CA ARG A 14 2.15 16.51 -4.94
C ARG A 14 1.48 15.35 -5.67
N ILE A 15 1.90 14.13 -5.37
CA ILE A 15 1.37 12.90 -6.01
C ILE A 15 0.06 12.46 -5.34
N PHE A 16 0.03 12.51 -4.01
CA PHE A 16 -1.10 12.20 -3.13
C PHE A 16 -1.54 13.47 -2.39
N PRO A 17 -2.21 14.41 -3.08
CA PRO A 17 -2.84 15.55 -2.42
C PRO A 17 -3.95 15.08 -1.48
N ALA A 18 -4.34 15.94 -0.53
CA ALA A 18 -5.37 15.63 0.46
C ALA A 18 -6.71 15.16 -0.16
N SER A 19 -7.06 15.64 -1.35
CA SER A 19 -8.25 15.16 -2.07
C SER A 19 -8.14 13.68 -2.45
N LEU A 20 -6.99 13.24 -2.96
CA LEU A 20 -6.78 11.84 -3.33
C LEU A 20 -6.71 10.94 -2.09
N LEU A 21 -6.06 11.39 -1.01
CA LEU A 21 -6.05 10.64 0.26
C LEU A 21 -7.48 10.43 0.77
N LYS A 22 -8.33 11.47 0.71
CA LYS A 22 -9.74 11.37 1.09
C LYS A 22 -10.52 10.41 0.19
N GLU A 23 -10.25 10.41 -1.12
CA GLU A 23 -10.88 9.46 -2.04
C GLU A 23 -10.47 8.01 -1.76
N ILE A 24 -9.20 7.79 -1.42
CA ILE A 24 -8.68 6.48 -0.99
C ILE A 24 -9.37 6.03 0.30
N GLU A 25 -9.43 6.89 1.32
CA GLU A 25 -10.14 6.61 2.58
C GLU A 25 -11.61 6.27 2.35
N GLN A 26 -12.29 7.02 1.48
CA GLN A 26 -13.68 6.76 1.15
C GLN A 26 -13.87 5.43 0.43
N ALA A 27 -13.02 5.12 -0.56
CA ALA A 27 -13.11 3.86 -1.31
C ALA A 27 -12.86 2.64 -0.41
N ILE A 28 -11.91 2.73 0.53
CA ILE A 28 -11.67 1.72 1.55
C ILE A 28 -12.93 1.55 2.41
N ALA A 29 -13.43 2.63 3.02
CA ALA A 29 -14.59 2.59 3.91
C ALA A 29 -15.88 2.11 3.23
N GLU A 30 -16.04 2.30 1.92
CA GLU A 30 -17.17 1.78 1.15
C GLU A 30 -17.06 0.27 0.88
N GLY A 31 -15.85 -0.25 0.72
CA GLY A 31 -15.60 -1.69 0.56
C GLY A 31 -15.77 -2.47 1.85
N GLU A 32 -15.20 -1.97 2.94
CA GLU A 32 -15.27 -2.60 4.27
C GLU A 32 -16.70 -2.69 4.83
N LYS A 33 -17.67 -1.95 4.27
CA LYS A 33 -19.10 -2.14 4.58
C LYS A 33 -19.69 -3.43 4.00
N LYS A 34 -19.03 -4.04 3.02
CA LYS A 34 -19.52 -5.19 2.24
C LYS A 34 -18.90 -6.51 2.69
N HIS A 35 -17.72 -6.47 3.32
CA HIS A 35 -16.99 -7.63 3.80
C HIS A 35 -16.35 -7.34 5.16
N THR A 36 -15.95 -8.37 5.90
CA THR A 36 -15.33 -8.20 7.22
C THR A 36 -13.84 -7.84 7.14
N GLY A 37 -13.23 -7.79 5.95
CA GLY A 37 -11.82 -7.45 5.75
C GLY A 37 -11.48 -6.02 6.12
N GLU A 38 -10.30 -5.80 6.70
CA GLU A 38 -9.73 -4.47 6.94
C GLU A 38 -8.62 -4.18 5.92
N LEU A 39 -8.76 -3.11 5.15
CA LEU A 39 -7.78 -2.69 4.16
C LEU A 39 -7.08 -1.41 4.60
N ARG A 40 -5.74 -1.44 4.66
CA ARG A 40 -4.93 -0.25 4.86
C ARG A 40 -4.06 0.05 3.63
N PHE A 41 -3.99 1.33 3.28
CA PHE A 41 -3.13 1.83 2.20
C PHE A 41 -2.02 2.69 2.82
N ALA A 42 -0.80 2.15 2.88
CA ALA A 42 0.36 2.85 3.44
C ALA A 42 1.26 3.39 2.33
N ILE A 43 1.67 4.65 2.46
CA ILE A 43 2.54 5.32 1.50
C ILE A 43 3.79 5.76 2.23
N GLU A 44 4.93 5.22 1.84
CA GLU A 44 6.24 5.69 2.27
C GLU A 44 6.95 6.36 1.09
N ALA A 45 7.57 7.50 1.34
CA ALA A 45 8.17 8.25 0.26
C ALA A 45 9.47 7.61 -0.27
N ARG A 46 10.20 6.89 0.59
CA ARG A 46 11.41 6.11 0.31
C ARG A 46 11.84 5.34 1.56
N LEU A 47 12.68 4.32 1.39
CA LEU A 47 13.37 3.66 2.51
C LEU A 47 14.31 4.60 3.26
N SER A 48 14.51 4.35 4.56
CA SER A 48 15.50 5.08 5.35
C SER A 48 16.92 4.69 4.93
N LEU A 49 17.91 5.55 5.22
CA LEU A 49 19.31 5.20 4.93
C LEU A 49 19.76 3.96 5.73
N ALA A 50 19.24 3.79 6.95
CA ALA A 50 19.53 2.61 7.76
C ALA A 50 18.99 1.33 7.09
N ASP A 51 17.76 1.37 6.59
CA ASP A 51 17.13 0.25 5.87
C ASP A 51 17.91 -0.13 4.61
N LEU A 52 18.37 0.86 3.86
CA LEU A 52 19.20 0.63 2.68
C LEU A 52 20.55 -0.02 3.05
N LEU A 53 21.19 0.43 4.14
CA LEU A 53 22.46 -0.12 4.62
C LEU A 53 22.31 -1.54 5.18
N SER A 54 21.16 -1.89 5.75
CA SER A 54 20.86 -3.25 6.20
C SER A 54 20.37 -4.18 5.09
N GLY A 55 20.22 -3.69 3.85
CA GLY A 55 19.71 -4.47 2.73
C GLY A 55 18.22 -4.80 2.85
N THR A 56 17.44 -3.98 3.58
CA THR A 56 15.99 -4.14 3.72
C THR A 56 15.33 -4.03 2.34
N THR A 57 14.53 -5.03 1.99
CA THR A 57 13.74 -5.04 0.76
C THR A 57 12.40 -4.33 0.95
N SER A 58 11.75 -3.92 -0.14
CA SER A 58 10.37 -3.41 -0.14
C SER A 58 9.42 -4.36 0.58
N ARG A 59 9.51 -5.66 0.28
CA ARG A 59 8.71 -6.71 0.90
C ARG A 59 8.92 -6.77 2.41
N SER A 60 10.17 -6.78 2.87
CA SER A 60 10.48 -6.83 4.29
C SER A 60 10.00 -5.58 5.01
N ARG A 61 10.11 -4.40 4.39
CA ARG A 61 9.58 -3.16 4.96
C ARG A 61 8.04 -3.18 5.03
N ALA A 62 7.36 -3.70 4.02
CA ALA A 62 5.91 -3.85 4.03
C ALA A 62 5.44 -4.76 5.19
N GLU A 63 6.14 -5.87 5.44
CA GLU A 63 5.86 -6.77 6.57
C GLU A 63 6.11 -6.10 7.94
N GLN A 64 7.13 -5.25 8.05
CA GLN A 64 7.35 -4.43 9.25
C GLN A 64 6.20 -3.46 9.47
N VAL A 65 5.79 -2.70 8.43
CA VAL A 65 4.68 -1.75 8.51
C VAL A 65 3.38 -2.46 8.90
N PHE A 66 3.13 -3.64 8.32
CA PHE A 66 1.99 -4.49 8.67
C PHE A 66 1.95 -4.81 10.17
N THR A 67 3.12 -5.12 10.73
CA THR A 67 3.28 -5.43 12.15
C THR A 67 3.15 -4.20 13.03
N GLU A 68 3.82 -3.10 12.68
CA GLU A 68 3.84 -1.81 13.42
C GLU A 68 2.44 -1.20 13.53
N GLN A 69 1.65 -1.27 12.45
CA GLN A 69 0.29 -0.73 12.38
C GLN A 69 -0.76 -1.69 12.97
N ARG A 70 -0.34 -2.86 13.50
CA ARG A 70 -1.20 -3.91 14.06
C ARG A 70 -2.34 -4.32 13.12
N ILE A 71 -2.04 -4.42 11.82
CA ILE A 71 -3.04 -4.75 10.79
C ILE A 71 -3.54 -6.20 10.92
N TRP A 72 -2.76 -7.04 11.58
CA TRP A 72 -3.13 -8.41 11.94
C TRP A 72 -4.02 -8.50 13.18
N ASP A 73 -4.18 -7.42 13.96
CA ASP A 73 -4.97 -7.40 15.20
C ASP A 73 -6.44 -7.10 14.88
N THR A 74 -6.99 -7.86 13.94
CA THR A 74 -8.39 -7.77 13.51
C THR A 74 -9.14 -8.98 14.01
N GLU A 75 -10.39 -8.80 14.43
CA GLU A 75 -11.22 -9.88 15.01
C GLU A 75 -11.31 -11.12 14.09
N HIS A 76 -11.14 -10.93 12.79
CA HIS A 76 -11.30 -11.95 11.76
C HIS A 76 -9.99 -12.39 11.07
N ASN A 77 -8.81 -11.89 11.50
CA ASN A 77 -7.50 -12.17 10.88
C ASN A 77 -7.51 -11.97 9.35
N ASN A 78 -8.12 -10.89 8.89
CA ASN A 78 -8.35 -10.62 7.47
C ASN A 78 -7.84 -9.25 7.04
N GLY A 79 -6.81 -8.76 7.74
CA GLY A 79 -6.11 -7.54 7.39
C GLY A 79 -5.35 -7.64 6.08
N ILE A 80 -5.49 -6.62 5.24
CA ILE A 80 -4.75 -6.40 4.00
C ILE A 80 -4.00 -5.08 4.11
N LEU A 81 -2.72 -5.09 3.75
CA LEU A 81 -1.92 -3.89 3.55
C LEU A 81 -1.49 -3.78 2.10
N ILE A 82 -1.83 -2.66 1.48
CA ILE A 82 -1.21 -2.19 0.25
C ILE A 82 -0.14 -1.17 0.63
N TYR A 83 1.12 -1.50 0.38
CA TYR A 83 2.27 -0.67 0.71
C TYR A 83 2.90 -0.11 -0.56
N LEU A 84 3.06 1.21 -0.63
CA LEU A 84 3.66 1.93 -1.75
C LEU A 84 4.93 2.67 -1.32
N LEU A 85 6.06 2.31 -1.95
CA LEU A 85 7.29 3.10 -1.95
C LEU A 85 7.31 4.04 -3.14
N LEU A 86 7.12 5.34 -2.88
CA LEU A 86 6.93 6.34 -3.95
C LEU A 86 8.15 6.54 -4.83
N ALA A 87 9.35 6.68 -4.24
CA ALA A 87 10.55 6.96 -5.01
C ALA A 87 10.94 5.78 -5.91
N GLU A 88 10.76 4.56 -5.41
CA GLU A 88 11.07 3.31 -6.08
C GLU A 88 9.92 2.81 -6.98
N ARG A 89 8.72 3.43 -6.88
CA ARG A 89 7.47 2.98 -7.52
C ARG A 89 7.17 1.51 -7.28
N CYS A 90 7.53 1.03 -6.09
CA CYS A 90 7.36 -0.34 -5.70
C CYS A 90 6.07 -0.49 -4.89
N VAL A 91 5.32 -1.55 -5.19
CA VAL A 91 4.06 -1.89 -4.52
C VAL A 91 4.19 -3.28 -3.96
N GLU A 92 3.80 -3.44 -2.70
CA GLU A 92 3.76 -4.71 -2.01
C GLU A 92 2.36 -4.90 -1.42
N VAL A 93 1.80 -6.10 -1.56
CA VAL A 93 0.57 -6.49 -0.85
C VAL A 93 0.90 -7.52 0.21
N VAL A 94 0.57 -7.20 1.45
CA VAL A 94 0.74 -8.09 2.61
C VAL A 94 -0.64 -8.43 3.15
N VAL A 95 -0.93 -9.71 3.31
CA VAL A 95 -2.20 -10.20 3.84
C VAL A 95 -1.95 -11.04 5.07
N ASP A 96 -2.90 -11.01 6.00
CA ASP A 96 -2.91 -11.92 7.14
C ASP A 96 -3.05 -13.39 6.68
N ARG A 97 -2.56 -14.31 7.51
CA ARG A 97 -2.66 -15.76 7.36
C ARG A 97 -4.09 -16.26 7.20
N GLY A 98 -5.08 -15.57 7.77
CA GLY A 98 -6.49 -15.89 7.55
C GLY A 98 -6.89 -15.72 6.09
N MET A 99 -6.55 -14.56 5.49
CA MET A 99 -6.84 -14.23 4.08
C MET A 99 -5.94 -14.95 3.07
N ALA A 100 -4.71 -15.31 3.45
CA ALA A 100 -3.79 -16.06 2.58
C ALA A 100 -4.38 -17.39 2.09
N ASN A 101 -5.36 -17.96 2.80
CA ASN A 101 -6.04 -19.18 2.40
C ASN A 101 -7.26 -18.95 1.48
N TYR A 102 -7.76 -17.71 1.38
CA TYR A 102 -8.96 -17.37 0.62
C TYR A 102 -8.67 -16.75 -0.75
N VAL A 103 -7.50 -16.12 -0.92
CA VAL A 103 -7.11 -15.46 -2.18
C VAL A 103 -5.82 -16.05 -2.72
N GLU A 104 -5.86 -16.54 -3.95
CA GLU A 104 -4.68 -17.05 -4.64
C GLU A 104 -3.62 -15.94 -4.81
N GLN A 105 -2.36 -16.28 -4.56
CA GLN A 105 -1.23 -15.35 -4.72
C GLN A 105 -1.22 -14.66 -6.11
N ALA A 106 -1.64 -15.37 -7.17
CA ALA A 106 -1.73 -14.83 -8.52
C ALA A 106 -2.67 -13.60 -8.65
N GLN A 107 -3.71 -13.51 -7.81
CA GLN A 107 -4.58 -12.33 -7.81
C GLN A 107 -3.85 -11.11 -7.22
N TRP A 108 -3.09 -11.30 -6.15
CA TRP A 108 -2.25 -10.24 -5.56
C TRP A 108 -1.15 -9.79 -6.50
N ASP A 109 -0.51 -10.72 -7.21
CA ASP A 109 0.52 -10.39 -8.20
C ASP A 109 -0.06 -9.56 -9.36
N THR A 110 -1.28 -9.90 -9.80
CA THR A 110 -2.00 -9.13 -10.83
C THR A 110 -2.32 -7.71 -10.35
N ILE A 111 -2.73 -7.57 -9.10
CA ILE A 111 -2.98 -6.28 -8.46
C ILE A 111 -1.69 -5.43 -8.45
N CYS A 112 -0.59 -6.00 -7.98
CA CYS A 112 0.70 -5.30 -7.94
C CYS A 112 1.14 -4.85 -9.34
N LEU A 113 0.99 -5.72 -10.35
CA LEU A 113 1.36 -5.41 -11.73
C LEU A 113 0.54 -4.23 -12.29
N ARG A 114 -0.79 -4.24 -12.11
CA ARG A 114 -1.65 -3.15 -12.60
C ARG A 114 -1.32 -1.81 -11.94
N MET A 115 -1.08 -1.81 -10.63
CA MET A 115 -0.65 -0.61 -9.92
C MET A 115 0.68 -0.09 -10.45
N TYR A 116 1.65 -1.00 -10.65
CA TYR A 116 2.95 -0.66 -11.22
C TYR A 116 2.80 -0.01 -12.61
N GLU A 117 1.98 -0.57 -13.50
CA GLU A 117 1.73 -0.03 -14.84
C GLU A 117 1.09 1.37 -14.80
N CYS A 118 0.13 1.59 -13.90
CA CYS A 118 -0.48 2.90 -13.69
C CYS A 118 0.55 3.91 -13.18
N PHE A 119 1.35 3.55 -12.18
CA PHE A 119 2.34 4.44 -11.57
C PHE A 119 3.50 4.76 -12.50
N ALA A 120 3.88 3.82 -13.37
CA ALA A 120 4.86 4.06 -14.44
C ALA A 120 4.39 5.17 -15.40
N GLN A 121 3.07 5.28 -15.63
CA GLN A 121 2.44 6.31 -16.47
C GLN A 121 2.07 7.59 -15.70
N GLY A 122 2.32 7.65 -14.39
CA GLY A 122 1.89 8.76 -13.54
C GLY A 122 0.39 8.79 -13.25
N LEU A 123 -0.33 7.70 -13.53
CA LEU A 123 -1.76 7.52 -13.28
C LEU A 123 -2.00 7.10 -11.82
N TRP A 124 -1.47 7.89 -10.87
CA TRP A 124 -1.47 7.57 -9.44
C TRP A 124 -2.87 7.40 -8.86
N ARG A 125 -3.76 8.35 -9.15
CA ARG A 125 -5.16 8.26 -8.71
C ARG A 125 -5.84 6.99 -9.22
N GLN A 126 -5.70 6.70 -10.51
CA GLN A 126 -6.32 5.55 -11.13
C GLN A 126 -5.80 4.25 -10.52
N GLY A 127 -4.47 4.07 -10.48
CA GLY A 127 -3.85 2.87 -9.91
C GLY A 127 -4.24 2.62 -8.46
N SER A 128 -4.28 3.67 -7.62
CA SER A 128 -4.69 3.56 -6.23
C SER A 128 -6.17 3.21 -6.06
N ILE A 129 -7.07 3.83 -6.81
CA ILE A 129 -8.51 3.57 -6.67
C ILE A 129 -8.89 2.20 -7.26
N GLU A 130 -8.29 1.81 -8.38
CA GLU A 130 -8.54 0.49 -8.99
C GLU A 130 -8.12 -0.65 -8.06
N VAL A 131 -6.95 -0.57 -7.42
CA VAL A 131 -6.55 -1.62 -6.49
C VAL A 131 -7.49 -1.72 -5.29
N ILE A 132 -7.92 -0.59 -4.73
CA ILE A 132 -8.80 -0.59 -3.56
C ILE A 132 -10.12 -1.26 -3.94
N ASN A 133 -10.68 -0.91 -5.09
CA ASN A 133 -11.90 -1.52 -5.58
C ASN A 133 -11.73 -3.03 -5.83
N GLN A 134 -10.59 -3.46 -6.36
CA GLN A 134 -10.31 -4.86 -6.61
C GLN A 134 -10.09 -5.66 -5.32
N ALA A 135 -9.38 -5.09 -4.33
CA ALA A 135 -9.18 -5.70 -3.02
C ALA A 135 -10.48 -5.78 -2.20
N ASN A 136 -11.44 -4.89 -2.49
CA ASN A 136 -12.76 -4.85 -1.85
C ASN A 136 -13.83 -5.72 -2.56
N SER A 137 -13.46 -6.42 -3.64
CA SER A 137 -14.37 -7.25 -4.45
C SER A 137 -14.49 -8.66 -3.88
#